data_AF-A0A945KY70-F1
#
_entry.id   AF-A0A945KY70-F1
#
_cell.length_a   1.000
_cell.length_b   1.000
_cell.length_c   1.000
_cell.angle_alpha   90.00
_cell.angle_beta   90.00
_cell.angle_gamma   90.00
#
_symmetry.space_group_name_H-M   'P 1'
#
loop_
_entity.id
_entity.type
_entity.pdbx_description
1 polymer ?
#
loop_
_entity_poly.entity_id
_entity_poly.type
_entity_poly.pdbx_seq_one_letter_code
_entity_poly.pdbx_strand_id
1 'polypeptide(L)'
;FYNADAYFRFVDDVQKLGIDAPITPGIMPITNHTQLLRFSNMCGSEIPRWIEKRLAVFGDDLESLSAFGLEVVDNLCDQLKSQGVENFHFYTMNKSQPSLQLAKNLL
;
A
#
# COMPACT_ATOMS: atom_id res chain seq x y z
N PHE A 1 -0.73 -4.05 3.89
CA PHE A 1 -2.06 -3.46 4.17
C PHE A 1 -2.44 -2.56 3.00
N TYR A 2 -3.74 -2.36 2.77
CA TYR A 2 -4.26 -1.43 1.77
C TYR A 2 -5.44 -0.60 2.34
N ASN A 3 -5.44 -0.44 3.66
CA ASN A 3 -6.42 0.33 4.41
C ASN A 3 -5.67 1.15 5.48
N ALA A 4 -5.78 2.47 5.43
CA ALA A 4 -5.12 3.37 6.40
C ALA A 4 -5.64 3.15 7.83
N ASP A 5 -6.93 2.88 8.00
CA ASP A 5 -7.53 2.66 9.33
C ASP A 5 -6.91 1.45 10.04
N ALA A 6 -6.56 0.41 9.27
CA ALA A 6 -5.89 -0.77 9.82
C ALA A 6 -4.48 -0.43 10.34
N TYR A 7 -3.76 0.46 9.66
CA TYR A 7 -2.46 0.95 10.11
C TYR A 7 -2.61 1.78 11.40
N PHE A 8 -3.51 2.75 11.45
CA PHE A 8 -3.67 3.60 12.64
C PHE A 8 -4.22 2.84 13.84
N ARG A 9 -5.12 1.87 13.62
CA ARG A 9 -5.55 0.96 14.68
C ARG A 9 -4.39 0.16 15.26
N PHE A 10 -3.50 -0.35 14.40
CA PHE A 10 -2.29 -1.05 14.86
C PHE A 10 -1.37 -0.12 15.66
N VAL A 11 -1.16 1.12 15.21
CA VAL A 11 -0.37 2.12 15.95
C VAL A 11 -0.97 2.38 17.34
N ASP A 12 -2.28 2.61 17.41
CA ASP A 12 -3.00 2.85 18.68
C ASP A 12 -2.92 1.62 19.61
N ASP A 13 -3.11 0.41 19.09
CA ASP A 13 -2.99 -0.83 19.87
C ASP A 13 -1.55 -1.01 20.42
N VAL A 14 -0.52 -0.68 19.64
CA VAL A 14 0.89 -0.73 20.09
C VAL A 14 1.17 0.33 21.15
N GLN A 15 0.66 1.55 20.98
CA GLN A 15 0.82 2.64 21.96
C GLN A 15 0.11 2.33 23.28
N LYS A 16 -1.07 1.69 23.25
CA LYS A 16 -1.77 1.22 24.45
C LYS A 16 -0.99 0.20 25.26
N LEU A 17 -0.04 -0.50 24.63
CA LEU A 17 0.89 -1.42 25.30
C LEU A 17 2.13 -0.70 25.86
N GLY A 18 2.22 0.63 25.74
CA GLY A 18 3.32 1.45 26.25
C GLY A 18 4.56 1.46 25.34
N ILE A 19 4.40 1.14 24.06
CA ILE A 19 5.48 1.18 23.08
C ILE A 19 5.41 2.50 22.31
N ASP A 20 6.36 3.41 22.60
CA ASP A 20 6.44 4.74 21.98
C ASP A 20 7.39 4.80 20.76
N ALA A 21 7.91 3.65 20.32
CA ALA A 21 8.78 3.59 19.15
C ALA A 21 8.01 4.01 17.88
N PRO A 22 8.60 4.83 16.98
CA PRO A 22 7.95 5.21 15.74
C PRO A 22 7.72 3.99 14.85
N ILE A 23 6.50 3.87 14.32
CA ILE A 23 6.11 2.81 13.40
C ILE A 23 6.14 3.39 11.99
N THR A 24 6.97 2.84 11.11
CA THR A 24 7.05 3.27 9.71
C THR A 24 6.18 2.36 8.84
N PRO A 25 5.19 2.89 8.09
CA PRO A 25 4.39 2.09 7.18
C PRO A 25 5.22 1.58 6.00
N GLY A 26 5.10 0.28 5.75
CA GLY A 26 5.61 -0.37 4.55
C GLY A 26 4.61 -0.28 3.39
N ILE A 27 5.02 0.33 2.29
CA ILE A 27 4.21 0.57 1.09
C ILE A 27 4.68 -0.33 -0.05
N MET A 28 3.75 -1.12 -0.60
CA MET A 28 4.00 -2.01 -1.74
C MET A 28 3.20 -1.54 -2.96
N PRO A 29 3.85 -1.06 -4.04
CA PRO A 29 3.18 -0.70 -5.28
C PRO A 29 2.45 -1.89 -5.90
N ILE A 30 1.25 -1.66 -6.43
CA ILE A 30 0.49 -2.69 -7.14
C ILE A 30 0.89 -2.63 -8.63
N THR A 31 1.66 -3.62 -9.09
CA THR A 31 2.11 -3.69 -10.49
C THR A 31 1.61 -4.91 -11.25
N ASN A 32 1.05 -5.90 -10.54
CA ASN A 32 0.47 -7.11 -11.11
C ASN A 32 -0.51 -7.75 -10.11
N HIS A 33 -1.72 -8.06 -10.57
CA HIS A 33 -2.77 -8.71 -9.78
C HIS A 33 -2.34 -10.07 -9.21
N THR A 34 -1.65 -10.91 -9.99
CA THR A 34 -1.21 -12.24 -9.55
C THR A 34 -0.20 -12.15 -8.42
N GLN A 35 0.75 -11.21 -8.53
CA GLN A 35 1.75 -10.98 -7.48
C GLN A 35 1.08 -10.46 -6.22
N LEU A 36 0.16 -9.51 -6.36
CA LEU A 36 -0.60 -8.94 -5.25
C LEU A 36 -1.36 -10.02 -4.46
N LEU A 37 -2.10 -10.90 -5.14
CA LEU A 37 -2.82 -12.00 -4.52
C LEU A 37 -1.89 -12.98 -3.78
N ARG A 38 -0.76 -13.33 -4.39
CA ARG A 38 0.25 -14.20 -3.74
C ARG A 38 0.78 -13.58 -2.46
N PHE A 39 1.14 -12.29 -2.47
CA PHE A 39 1.63 -11.59 -1.29
C PHE A 39 0.56 -11.49 -0.20
N SER A 40 -0.67 -11.13 -0.56
CA SER A 40 -1.78 -11.08 0.38
C SER A 40 -2.02 -12.42 1.08
N ASN A 41 -2.05 -13.51 0.31
CA ASN A 41 -2.22 -14.87 0.86
C ASN A 41 -1.05 -15.29 1.77
N MET A 42 0.19 -14.92 1.42
CA MET A 42 1.37 -15.25 2.23
C MET A 42 1.45 -14.44 3.52
N CYS A 43 1.06 -13.17 3.49
CA CYS A 43 1.17 -12.26 4.63
C CYS A 43 -0.07 -12.26 5.53
N GLY A 44 -1.16 -12.93 5.13
CA GLY A 44 -2.47 -12.82 5.79
C GLY A 44 -3.07 -11.40 5.73
N SER A 45 -2.53 -10.53 4.88
CA SER A 45 -3.01 -9.15 4.71
C SER A 45 -4.23 -9.18 3.81
N GLU A 46 -5.38 -8.72 4.31
CA GLU A 46 -6.58 -8.56 3.50
C GLU A 46 -6.39 -7.44 2.46
N ILE A 47 -6.70 -7.74 1.19
CA ILE A 47 -6.87 -6.72 0.15
C ILE A 47 -8.35 -6.35 0.15
N PRO A 48 -8.71 -5.06 0.25
CA PRO A 48 -10.08 -4.62 0.11
C PRO A 48 -10.71 -5.17 -1.17
N ARG A 49 -11.89 -5.82 -1.03
CA ARG A 49 -12.58 -6.52 -2.11
C ARG A 49 -12.84 -5.66 -3.35
N TRP A 50 -12.99 -4.35 -3.19
CA TRP A 50 -13.19 -3.42 -4.32
C TRP A 50 -11.94 -3.28 -5.20
N ILE A 51 -10.74 -3.33 -4.60
CA ILE A 51 -9.45 -3.29 -5.32
C ILE A 51 -9.30 -4.58 -6.13
N GLU A 52 -9.52 -5.73 -5.48
CA GLU A 52 -9.45 -7.04 -6.14
C GLU A 52 -10.40 -7.13 -7.34
N LYS A 53 -11.68 -6.75 -7.16
CA LYS A 53 -12.67 -6.75 -8.24
C LYS A 53 -12.26 -5.84 -9.40
N ARG A 54 -11.75 -4.63 -9.12
CA ARG A 54 -11.27 -3.69 -10.14
C ARG A 54 -10.08 -4.27 -10.90
N LEU A 55 -9.09 -4.82 -10.19
CA LEU A 55 -7.92 -5.44 -10.81
C LEU A 55 -8.28 -6.63 -11.70
N ALA A 56 -9.25 -7.44 -11.29
CA ALA A 56 -9.73 -8.58 -12.07
C ALA A 56 -10.38 -8.17 -13.40
N VAL A 57 -10.99 -6.97 -13.47
CA VAL A 57 -11.60 -6.46 -14.71
C VAL A 57 -10.57 -6.09 -15.77
N PHE A 58 -9.38 -5.62 -15.36
CA PHE A 58 -8.31 -5.25 -16.29
C PHE A 58 -7.64 -6.45 -16.98
N GLY A 59 -7.71 -7.65 -16.39
CA GLY A 59 -7.18 -8.88 -16.98
C GLY A 59 -5.70 -8.74 -17.36
N ASP A 60 -5.40 -8.82 -18.66
CA ASP A 60 -4.05 -8.74 -19.23
C ASP A 60 -3.62 -7.32 -19.65
N ASP A 61 -4.47 -6.30 -19.45
CA ASP A 61 -4.10 -4.90 -19.65
C ASP A 61 -3.23 -4.41 -18.48
N LEU A 62 -1.93 -4.75 -18.57
CA LEU A 62 -0.94 -4.43 -17.55
C LEU A 62 -0.73 -2.93 -17.37
N GLU A 63 -0.95 -2.13 -18.41
CA GLU A 63 -0.78 -0.67 -18.34
C GLU A 63 -1.89 -0.06 -17.50
N SER A 64 -3.14 -0.35 -17.82
CA SER A 64 -4.30 0.12 -17.05
C SER A 64 -4.28 -0.40 -15.61
N LEU A 65 -3.87 -1.67 -15.42
CA LEU A 65 -3.71 -2.27 -14.10
C LEU A 65 -2.66 -1.53 -13.28
N SER A 66 -1.49 -1.24 -13.86
CA SER A 66 -0.43 -0.53 -13.15
C SER A 66 -0.81 0.91 -12.85
N ALA A 67 -1.53 1.59 -13.74
CA ALA A 67 -2.03 2.94 -13.51
C ALA A 67 -3.04 2.99 -12.36
N PHE A 68 -4.03 2.10 -12.36
CA PHE A 68 -4.98 1.98 -11.25
C PHE A 68 -4.29 1.56 -9.96
N GLY A 69 -3.35 0.62 -10.02
CA GLY A 69 -2.57 0.18 -8.87
C GLY A 69 -1.74 1.30 -8.26
N LEU A 70 -1.18 2.18 -9.09
CA LEU A 70 -0.50 3.38 -8.64
C LEU A 70 -1.47 4.33 -7.93
N GLU A 71 -2.61 4.65 -8.54
CA GLU A 71 -3.65 5.54 -7.96
C GLU A 71 -4.12 5.04 -6.59
N VAL A 72 -4.36 3.74 -6.43
CA VAL A 72 -4.78 3.14 -5.17
C VAL A 72 -3.73 3.36 -4.08
N VAL A 73 -2.46 3.14 -4.40
CA VAL A 73 -1.36 3.26 -3.43
C VAL A 73 -1.05 4.73 -3.14
N ASP A 74 -1.18 5.61 -4.13
CA ASP A 74 -1.00 7.05 -3.98
C ASP A 74 -2.03 7.62 -2.99
N ASN A 75 -3.32 7.30 -3.19
CA ASN A 75 -4.38 7.67 -2.27
C ASN A 75 -4.16 7.14 -0.85
N LEU A 76 -3.62 5.92 -0.70
CA LEU A 76 -3.27 5.37 0.61
C LEU A 76 -2.16 6.20 1.28
N CYS A 77 -1.11 6.55 0.54
CA CYS A 77 -0.02 7.38 1.04
C CYS A 77 -0.51 8.78 1.43
N ASP A 78 -1.40 9.38 0.64
CA ASP A 78 -2.01 10.67 0.95
C ASP A 78 -2.84 10.63 2.23
N GLN A 79 -3.65 9.58 2.42
CA GLN A 79 -4.41 9.37 3.65
C GLN A 79 -3.48 9.26 4.87
N LEU A 80 -2.41 8.47 4.77
CA LEU A 80 -1.41 8.32 5.83
C LEU A 80 -0.73 9.66 6.15
N LYS A 81 -0.28 10.38 5.11
CA LYS A 81 0.39 11.68 5.23
C LYS A 81 -0.52 12.72 5.87
N SER A 82 -1.79 12.78 5.45
CA SER A 82 -2.78 13.71 6.02
C SER A 82 -3.04 13.50 7.52
N GLN A 83 -2.73 12.31 8.03
CA GLN A 83 -2.88 11.92 9.44
C GLN A 83 -1.54 11.91 10.19
N GLY A 84 -0.49 12.52 9.64
CA GLY A 84 0.77 12.77 10.34
C GLY A 84 1.87 11.73 10.13
N VAL A 85 1.73 10.80 9.17
CA VAL A 85 2.84 9.93 8.77
C VAL A 85 3.85 10.73 7.95
N GLU A 86 5.09 10.82 8.46
CA GLU A 86 6.18 11.54 7.80
C GLU A 86 7.15 10.61 7.05
N ASN A 87 7.25 9.34 7.46
CA ASN A 87 8.21 8.38 6.93
C ASN A 87 7.50 7.23 6.22
N PHE A 88 8.04 6.81 5.08
CA PHE A 88 7.50 5.71 4.28
C PHE A 88 8.61 4.74 3.89
N HIS A 89 8.34 3.44 3.99
CA HIS A 89 9.25 2.40 3.52
C HIS A 89 8.70 1.71 2.28
N PHE A 90 9.37 1.84 1.12
CA PHE A 90 8.89 1.27 -0.13
C PHE A 90 9.47 -0.13 -0.41
N TYR A 91 8.59 -1.11 -0.57
CA TYR A 91 8.94 -2.41 -1.12
C TYR A 91 8.99 -2.33 -2.65
N THR A 92 10.18 -2.14 -3.20
CA THR A 92 10.38 -1.91 -4.64
C THR A 92 10.16 -3.16 -5.50
N MET A 93 10.19 -4.36 -4.92
CA MET A 93 10.02 -5.62 -5.65
C MET A 93 11.01 -5.75 -6.84
N ASN A 94 12.25 -5.30 -6.65
CA ASN A 94 13.29 -5.21 -7.67
C ASN A 94 12.93 -4.32 -8.89
N LYS A 95 11.95 -3.42 -8.74
CA LYS A 95 11.54 -2.42 -9.74
C LYS A 95 11.49 -1.03 -9.11
N SER A 96 12.36 -0.13 -9.53
CA SER A 96 12.47 1.21 -8.93
C SER A 96 11.36 2.16 -9.36
N GLN A 97 10.92 2.10 -10.62
CA GLN A 97 10.07 3.12 -11.23
C GLN A 97 8.73 3.36 -10.49
N PRO A 98 7.97 2.34 -10.06
CA PRO A 98 6.71 2.56 -9.32
C PRO A 98 6.93 3.24 -7.97
N SER A 99 7.95 2.82 -7.22
CA SER A 99 8.27 3.42 -5.92
C SER A 99 8.81 4.84 -6.05
N LEU A 100 9.60 5.13 -7.09
CA LEU A 100 10.07 6.48 -7.38
C LEU A 100 8.91 7.41 -7.74
N GLN A 101 7.91 6.92 -8.47
CA GLN A 101 6.73 7.73 -8.80
C GLN A 101 5.93 8.09 -7.54
N LEU A 102 5.63 7.12 -6.68
CA LEU A 102 4.95 7.37 -5.40
C LEU A 102 5.75 8.32 -4.51
N ALA A 103 7.06 8.12 -4.41
CA ALA A 103 7.93 8.99 -3.62
C ALA A 103 7.91 10.44 -4.14
N LYS A 104 7.86 10.65 -5.46
CA LYS A 104 7.74 11.99 -6.05
C LYS A 104 6.40 12.66 -5.73
N ASN A 105 5.30 11.90 -5.73
CA ASN A 105 3.97 12.44 -5.41
C ASN A 105 3.87 12.87 -3.95
N LEU A 106 4.68 12.26 -3.06
CA LEU A 106 4.73 12.59 -1.64
C LEU A 106 5.61 13.80 -1.29
N LEU A 107 6.40 14.32 -2.23
CA LEU A 107 7.22 15.52 -2.02
C LEU A 107 6.41 16.79 -2.31
#